data_AF-A0A662U025-F1
#
_entry.id   AF-A0A662U025-F1
#
_cell.length_a   1.000
_cell.length_b   1.000
_cell.length_c   1.000
_cell.angle_alpha   90.00
_cell.angle_beta   90.00
_cell.angle_gamma   90.00
#
_symmetry.space_group_name_H-M   'P 1'
#
loop_
_entity.id
_entity.type
_entity.pdbx_description
1 polymer ?
#
loop_
_entity_poly.entity_id
_entity_poly.type
_entity_poly.pdbx_seq_one_letter_code
_entity_poly.pdbx_strand_id
1 'polypeptide(L)'
;MSKEILFKCSKCSTIYYEPRILCPKCSGLVLTHYSRPKHLEIHGEYEGIWKLKKHLPPIPFNYVVSLDEGSTPLLKIENFASKIKYKGKILVKDETRNPTGSFRDRVATVIVSHALYVGAKKLICATDGNTGASIA
;
A
#
# COMPACT_ATOMS: atom_id res chain seq x y z
N MET A 1 12.38 -15.60 -7.12
CA MET A 1 11.11 -14.98 -6.68
C MET A 1 10.27 -16.07 -6.02
N SER A 2 9.73 -15.80 -4.82
CA SER A 2 8.94 -16.79 -4.09
C SER A 2 7.70 -17.18 -4.89
N LYS A 3 7.30 -18.46 -4.86
CA LYS A 3 6.12 -19.02 -5.56
C LYS A 3 4.77 -18.46 -5.05
N GLU A 4 4.78 -17.35 -4.32
CA GLU A 4 3.64 -16.83 -3.55
C GLU A 4 2.96 -15.61 -4.20
N ILE A 5 3.59 -14.99 -5.19
CA ILE A 5 3.03 -13.86 -5.95
C ILE A 5 2.92 -14.25 -7.42
N LEU A 6 1.72 -14.08 -7.98
CA LEU A 6 1.45 -14.25 -9.41
C LEU A 6 0.78 -13.02 -9.99
N PHE A 7 0.90 -12.83 -11.30
CA PHE A 7 0.40 -11.66 -11.99
C PHE A 7 -0.64 -12.10 -13.02
N LYS A 8 -1.91 -11.72 -12.84
CA LYS A 8 -3.02 -12.18 -13.67
C LYS A 8 -3.59 -11.02 -14.47
N CYS A 9 -3.74 -11.19 -15.78
CA CYS A 9 -4.44 -10.22 -16.61
C CYS A 9 -5.93 -10.14 -16.22
N SER A 10 -6.43 -8.93 -15.99
CA SER A 10 -7.83 -8.68 -15.63
C SER A 10 -8.82 -8.97 -16.77
N LYS A 11 -8.35 -9.02 -18.03
CA LYS A 11 -9.19 -9.22 -19.22
C LYS A 11 -9.20 -10.66 -19.71
N CYS A 12 -8.02 -11.23 -20.01
CA CYS A 12 -7.93 -12.58 -20.60
C CYS A 12 -7.49 -13.66 -19.60
N SER A 13 -7.33 -13.31 -18.30
CA SER A 13 -6.91 -14.22 -17.24
C SER A 13 -5.55 -14.92 -17.42
N THR A 14 -4.74 -14.52 -18.41
CA THR A 14 -3.37 -15.06 -18.58
C THR A 14 -2.53 -14.75 -17.34
N ILE A 15 -1.78 -15.75 -16.87
CA ILE A 15 -0.92 -15.69 -15.69
C ILE A 15 0.53 -15.45 -16.13
N TYR A 16 1.22 -14.60 -15.38
CA TYR A 16 2.66 -14.33 -15.48
C TYR A 16 3.30 -14.49 -14.10
N TYR A 17 4.59 -14.84 -14.10
CA TYR A 17 5.40 -14.97 -12.88
C TYR A 17 6.35 -13.78 -12.66
N GLU A 18 6.42 -12.88 -13.65
CA GLU A 18 7.18 -11.64 -13.59
C GLU A 18 6.21 -10.43 -13.62
N PRO A 19 6.51 -9.34 -12.90
CA PRO A 19 5.67 -8.16 -12.84
C PRO A 19 5.50 -7.52 -14.22
N ARG A 20 4.27 -7.16 -14.55
CA ARG A 20 3.91 -6.46 -15.79
C ARG A 20 2.78 -5.48 -15.48
N ILE A 21 2.74 -4.38 -16.22
CA ILE A 21 1.62 -3.42 -16.14
C ILE A 21 0.51 -3.85 -17.12
N LEU A 22 0.90 -4.19 -18.35
CA LEU A 22 -0.01 -4.58 -19.43
C LEU A 22 0.25 -6.00 -19.90
N CYS A 23 -0.82 -6.69 -20.27
CA CYS A 23 -0.79 -8.02 -20.84
C CYS A 23 -0.35 -7.97 -22.31
N PRO A 24 0.75 -8.65 -22.70
CA PRO A 24 1.20 -8.69 -24.10
C PRO A 24 0.20 -9.28 -25.11
N LYS A 25 -0.81 -10.03 -24.64
CA LYS A 25 -1.80 -10.69 -25.51
C LYS A 25 -3.01 -9.82 -25.84
N CYS A 26 -3.43 -8.95 -24.92
CA CYS A 26 -4.70 -8.24 -25.05
C CYS A 26 -4.69 -6.80 -24.51
N SER A 27 -3.52 -6.32 -24.08
CA SER A 27 -3.29 -5.00 -23.49
C SER A 27 -4.10 -4.68 -22.22
N GLY A 28 -4.73 -5.69 -21.61
CA GLY A 28 -5.42 -5.53 -20.32
C GLY A 28 -4.43 -5.33 -19.17
N LEU A 29 -4.89 -4.67 -18.09
CA LEU A 29 -4.11 -4.50 -16.87
C LEU A 29 -3.75 -5.85 -16.26
N VAL A 30 -2.52 -5.96 -15.76
CA VAL A 30 -2.05 -7.14 -15.04
C VAL A 30 -2.06 -6.84 -13.55
N LEU A 31 -2.84 -7.61 -12.81
CA LEU A 31 -3.04 -7.44 -11.37
C LEU A 31 -2.15 -8.39 -10.60
N THR A 32 -1.67 -7.94 -9.44
CA THR A 32 -0.88 -8.77 -8.53
C THR A 32 -1.81 -9.60 -7.66
N HIS A 33 -1.52 -10.89 -7.54
CA HIS A 33 -2.26 -11.84 -6.72
C HIS A 33 -1.28 -12.56 -5.79
N TYR A 34 -1.65 -12.67 -4.53
CA TYR A 34 -0.95 -13.44 -3.52
C TYR A 34 -1.96 -13.90 -2.48
N SER A 35 -1.60 -14.96 -1.74
CA SER A 35 -2.44 -15.47 -0.66
C SER A 35 -2.56 -14.42 0.45
N ARG A 36 -3.80 -14.07 0.79
CA ARG A 36 -4.13 -13.19 1.92
C ARG A 36 -5.27 -13.81 2.73
N PRO A 37 -5.31 -13.62 4.05
CA PRO A 37 -6.41 -14.11 4.87
C PRO A 37 -7.75 -13.52 4.43
N LYS A 38 -8.84 -14.28 4.60
CA LYS A 38 -10.20 -13.80 4.31
C LYS A 38 -10.70 -12.77 5.33
N HIS A 39 -10.19 -12.84 6.55
CA HIS A 39 -10.57 -11.96 7.65
C HIS A 39 -9.42 -11.02 7.99
N LEU A 40 -9.76 -9.83 8.48
CA LEU A 40 -8.75 -8.89 8.94
C LEU A 40 -7.99 -9.52 10.11
N GLU A 41 -6.67 -9.55 9.99
CA GLU A 41 -5.76 -10.07 11.00
C GLU A 41 -4.80 -8.96 11.36
N ILE A 42 -4.82 -8.58 12.64
CA ILE A 42 -3.98 -7.51 13.18
C ILE A 42 -2.94 -8.17 14.08
N HIS A 43 -1.68 -7.92 13.78
CA HIS A 43 -0.54 -8.38 14.55
C HIS A 43 -0.01 -7.23 15.40
N GLY A 44 -0.15 -7.36 16.73
CA GLY A 44 0.24 -6.31 17.68
C GLY A 44 1.75 -6.12 17.87
N GLU A 45 2.58 -6.97 17.28
CA GLU A 45 4.05 -6.85 17.32
C GLU A 45 4.58 -5.73 16.41
N TYR A 46 3.74 -5.19 15.54
CA TYR A 46 4.14 -4.21 14.53
C TYR A 46 3.43 -2.89 14.75
N GLU A 47 4.02 -1.80 14.26
CA GLU A 47 3.38 -0.49 14.21
C GLU A 47 2.92 -0.13 12.78
N GLY A 48 2.21 0.99 12.66
CA GLY A 48 1.75 1.49 11.37
C GLY A 48 0.91 0.49 10.57
N ILE A 49 1.14 0.42 9.25
CA ILE A 49 0.46 -0.54 8.37
C ILE A 49 0.97 -1.97 8.53
N TRP A 50 2.15 -2.17 9.11
CA TRP A 50 2.74 -3.50 9.28
C TRP A 50 2.02 -4.35 10.32
N LYS A 51 1.15 -3.73 11.14
CA LYS A 51 0.08 -4.43 11.88
C LYS A 51 -0.73 -5.38 11.00
N LEU A 52 -0.83 -5.09 9.70
CA LEU A 52 -1.56 -5.86 8.71
C LEU A 52 -0.64 -6.75 7.87
N LYS A 53 0.54 -7.17 8.38
CA LYS A 53 1.57 -7.90 7.62
C LYS A 53 1.06 -9.05 6.76
N LYS A 54 0.09 -9.84 7.26
CA LYS A 54 -0.50 -10.98 6.52
C LYS A 54 -1.37 -10.58 5.33
N HIS A 55 -1.79 -9.32 5.28
CA HIS A 55 -2.57 -8.73 4.19
C HIS A 55 -1.70 -7.97 3.19
N LEU A 56 -0.42 -7.77 3.50
CA LEU A 56 0.57 -7.12 2.65
C LEU A 56 1.36 -8.18 1.86
N PRO A 57 2.11 -7.78 0.81
CA PRO A 57 3.01 -8.69 0.12
C PRO A 57 3.92 -9.46 1.10
N PRO A 58 4.25 -10.73 0.81
CA PRO A 58 5.04 -11.60 1.67
C PRO A 58 6.54 -11.20 1.68
N ILE A 59 6.83 -10.07 2.30
CA ILE A 59 8.19 -9.56 2.55
C ILE A 59 8.68 -10.12 3.90
N PRO A 60 9.88 -10.72 4.00
CA PRO A 60 10.41 -11.16 5.30
C PRO A 60 10.70 -9.99 6.23
N PHE A 61 10.53 -10.20 7.53
CA PHE A 61 10.56 -9.12 8.53
C PHE A 61 11.87 -8.35 8.57
N ASN A 62 13.01 -9.03 8.41
CA ASN A 62 14.34 -8.40 8.42
C ASN A 62 14.58 -7.42 7.26
N TYR A 63 13.66 -7.34 6.29
CA TYR A 63 13.69 -6.36 5.19
C TYR A 63 12.66 -5.24 5.35
N VAL A 64 11.84 -5.25 6.39
CA VAL A 64 10.82 -4.22 6.63
C VAL A 64 11.50 -2.90 7.01
N VAL A 65 11.16 -1.84 6.29
CA VAL A 65 11.55 -0.46 6.57
C VAL A 65 10.28 0.35 6.79
N SER A 66 10.11 0.89 8.00
CA SER A 66 8.92 1.65 8.38
C SER A 66 9.30 2.87 9.20
N LEU A 67 8.47 3.90 9.09
CA LEU A 67 8.46 5.10 9.94
C LEU A 67 7.14 5.17 10.73
N ASP A 68 6.53 4.01 10.97
CA ASP A 68 5.23 3.83 11.61
C ASP A 68 4.07 4.49 10.86
N GLU A 69 4.21 4.63 9.53
CA GLU A 69 3.16 5.13 8.65
C GLU A 69 1.87 4.32 8.77
N GLY A 70 0.74 5.00 8.68
CA GLY A 70 -0.57 4.45 8.95
C GLY A 70 -1.09 4.85 10.32
N SER A 71 -2.06 4.08 10.84
CA SER A 71 -2.74 4.37 12.12
C SER A 71 -3.26 5.81 12.28
N THR A 72 -3.48 6.51 11.17
CA THR A 72 -3.84 7.94 11.16
C THR A 72 -5.21 8.21 11.78
N PRO A 73 -5.48 9.41 12.31
CA PRO A 73 -6.76 9.73 12.93
C PRO A 73 -7.96 9.61 11.97
N LEU A 74 -9.11 9.23 12.53
CA LEU A 74 -10.42 9.33 11.87
C LEU A 74 -11.23 10.43 12.59
N LEU A 75 -11.17 11.64 12.05
CA LEU A 75 -11.69 12.85 12.68
C LEU A 75 -13.17 13.02 12.36
N LYS A 76 -13.99 13.37 13.36
CA LYS A 76 -15.39 13.74 13.15
C LYS A 76 -15.50 15.25 12.96
N ILE A 77 -16.15 15.69 11.88
CA ILE A 77 -16.32 17.13 11.58
C ILE A 77 -17.79 17.53 11.75
N GLU A 78 -18.14 17.94 12.97
CA GLU A 78 -19.51 18.29 13.34
C GLU A 78 -19.97 19.63 12.75
N ASN A 79 -19.11 20.65 12.81
CA ASN A 79 -19.44 22.00 12.34
C ASN A 79 -19.78 22.04 10.84
N PHE A 80 -19.06 21.26 10.02
CA PHE A 80 -19.32 21.20 8.58
C PHE A 80 -20.64 20.48 8.29
N ALA A 81 -20.93 19.36 8.98
CA ALA A 81 -22.18 18.63 8.82
C ALA A 81 -23.39 19.53 9.11
N SER A 82 -23.36 20.31 10.20
CA SER A 82 -24.41 21.28 10.52
C SER A 82 -24.53 22.38 9.47
N LYS A 83 -23.40 22.93 8.98
CA LYS A 83 -23.40 23.99 7.96
C LYS A 83 -24.09 23.55 6.66
N ILE A 84 -23.93 22.29 6.26
CA ILE A 84 -24.57 21.73 5.06
C ILE A 84 -25.94 21.06 5.35
N LYS A 85 -26.48 21.22 6.57
CA LYS A 85 -27.73 20.58 7.03
C LYS A 85 -27.74 19.05 6.86
N TYR A 86 -26.57 18.42 6.90
CA TYR A 86 -26.44 16.96 6.82
C TYR A 86 -26.69 16.33 8.19
N LYS A 87 -27.62 15.38 8.26
CA LYS A 87 -28.02 14.71 9.51
C LYS A 87 -27.11 13.54 9.91
N GLY A 88 -26.20 13.11 9.03
CA GLY A 88 -25.29 12.00 9.29
C GLY A 88 -23.95 12.44 9.90
N LYS A 89 -23.05 11.46 10.12
CA LYS A 89 -21.68 11.70 10.58
C LYS A 89 -20.77 11.93 9.36
N ILE A 90 -20.00 13.00 9.37
CA ILE A 90 -18.90 13.22 8.42
C ILE A 90 -17.60 12.87 9.14
N LEU A 91 -16.86 11.93 8.57
CA LEU A 91 -15.58 11.46 9.08
C LEU A 91 -14.50 11.75 8.04
N VAL A 92 -13.34 12.24 8.51
CA VAL A 92 -12.16 12.51 7.69
C VAL A 92 -11.04 11.59 8.16
N LYS A 93 -10.55 10.77 7.24
CA LYS A 93 -9.34 9.98 7.45
C LYS A 93 -8.13 10.87 7.17
N ASP A 94 -7.49 11.37 8.21
CA ASP A 94 -6.44 12.39 8.07
C ASP A 94 -5.07 11.75 7.77
N GLU A 95 -4.84 11.44 6.50
CA GLU A 95 -3.59 10.90 6.00
C GLU A 95 -2.41 11.90 6.01
N THR A 96 -2.65 13.17 6.37
CA THR A 96 -1.56 14.16 6.53
C THR A 96 -0.74 13.93 7.78
N ARG A 97 -1.15 12.99 8.63
CA ARG A 97 -0.42 12.61 9.86
C ARG A 97 0.60 11.48 9.65
N ASN A 98 0.75 11.00 8.42
CA ASN A 98 1.87 10.10 8.09
C ASN A 98 3.20 10.87 8.12
N PRO A 99 4.35 10.18 8.23
CA PRO A 99 5.67 10.78 8.42
C PRO A 99 6.05 11.90 7.44
N THR A 100 5.72 11.78 6.15
CA THR A 100 5.99 12.81 5.13
C THR A 100 4.79 13.71 4.85
N GLY A 101 3.72 13.56 5.62
CA GLY A 101 2.47 14.28 5.42
C GLY A 101 1.61 13.71 4.29
N SER A 102 1.88 12.49 3.81
CA SER A 102 1.17 11.89 2.69
C SER A 102 0.73 10.46 2.93
N PHE A 103 -0.44 10.09 2.37
CA PHE A 103 -0.87 8.69 2.30
C PHE A 103 0.11 7.79 1.51
N ARG A 104 1.00 8.40 0.70
CA ARG A 104 2.02 7.71 -0.10
C ARG A 104 3.04 6.96 0.75
N ASP A 105 3.22 7.33 2.02
CA ASP A 105 4.12 6.63 2.95
C ASP A 105 3.72 5.16 3.11
N ARG A 106 2.41 4.87 3.18
CA ARG A 106 1.88 3.50 3.25
C ARG A 106 2.31 2.63 2.08
N VAL A 107 2.53 3.22 0.91
CA VAL A 107 2.97 2.48 -0.28
C VAL A 107 4.50 2.45 -0.33
N ALA A 108 5.15 3.56 0.01
CA ALA A 108 6.61 3.69 -0.03
C ALA A 108 7.29 2.68 0.89
N THR A 109 6.81 2.50 2.12
CA THR A 109 7.32 1.45 3.02
C THR A 109 7.32 0.06 2.39
N VAL A 110 6.25 -0.32 1.69
CA VAL A 110 6.13 -1.64 1.03
C VAL A 110 7.09 -1.73 -0.16
N ILE A 111 7.19 -0.66 -0.96
CA ILE A 111 8.11 -0.59 -2.10
C ILE A 111 9.57 -0.73 -1.63
N VAL A 112 9.98 0.07 -0.65
CA VAL A 112 11.35 0.10 -0.12
C VAL A 112 11.69 -1.24 0.52
N SER A 113 10.79 -1.79 1.34
CA SER A 113 11.00 -3.09 1.99
C SER A 113 11.12 -4.22 0.96
N HIS A 114 10.28 -4.22 -0.07
CA HIS A 114 10.37 -5.21 -1.14
C HIS A 114 11.65 -5.04 -1.97
N ALA A 115 12.06 -3.81 -2.25
CA ALA A 115 13.29 -3.51 -2.98
C ALA A 115 14.52 -4.07 -2.26
N LEU A 116 14.60 -3.87 -0.94
CA LEU A 116 15.64 -4.47 -0.12
C LEU A 116 15.58 -6.00 -0.15
N TYR A 117 14.38 -6.58 -0.02
CA TYR A 117 14.19 -8.03 -0.06
C TYR A 117 14.67 -8.67 -1.38
N VAL A 118 14.44 -8.03 -2.52
CA VAL A 118 14.91 -8.53 -3.83
C VAL A 118 16.37 -8.14 -4.13
N GLY A 119 17.07 -7.53 -3.19
CA GLY A 119 18.48 -7.16 -3.33
C GLY A 119 18.73 -5.92 -4.19
N ALA A 120 17.72 -5.08 -4.44
CA ALA A 120 17.88 -3.83 -5.17
C ALA A 120 18.80 -2.87 -4.39
N LYS A 121 19.65 -2.14 -5.11
CA LYS A 121 20.60 -1.17 -4.51
C LYS A 121 20.13 0.28 -4.62
N LYS A 122 19.18 0.56 -5.50
CA LYS A 122 18.68 1.90 -5.80
C LYS A 122 17.21 1.84 -6.17
N LEU A 123 16.48 2.89 -5.82
CA LEU A 123 15.14 3.18 -6.32
C LEU A 123 15.22 4.45 -7.17
N ILE A 124 14.46 4.47 -8.26
CA ILE A 124 14.33 5.64 -9.14
C ILE A 124 12.84 5.95 -9.22
N CYS A 125 12.48 7.18 -8.88
CA CYS A 125 11.10 7.67 -8.97
C CYS A 125 11.07 8.91 -9.87
N ALA A 126 10.35 8.83 -10.98
CA ALA A 126 10.15 9.96 -11.89
C ALA A 126 8.88 10.73 -11.47
N THR A 127 8.99 11.56 -10.45
CA THR A 127 7.89 12.40 -9.94
C THR A 127 8.46 13.60 -9.20
N ASP A 128 7.73 14.70 -9.23
CA ASP A 128 7.93 15.92 -8.45
C ASP A 128 6.96 16.00 -7.24
N GLY A 129 6.19 14.95 -6.98
CA GLY A 129 5.13 14.94 -5.97
C GLY A 129 5.43 14.10 -4.74
N ASN A 130 4.40 13.92 -3.91
CA ASN A 130 4.48 13.24 -2.61
C ASN A 130 5.07 11.81 -2.69
N THR A 131 4.90 11.10 -3.80
CA THR A 131 5.49 9.76 -3.96
C THR A 131 7.03 9.82 -3.91
N GLY A 132 7.63 10.87 -4.48
CA GLY A 132 9.08 11.08 -4.44
C GLY A 132 9.54 11.37 -3.01
N ALA A 133 8.84 12.27 -2.32
CA ALA A 133 9.11 12.61 -0.92
C ALA A 133 8.98 11.38 0.01
N SER A 134 7.98 10.52 -0.20
CA SER A 134 7.80 9.30 0.61
C SER A 134 8.85 8.21 0.35
N ILE A 135 9.42 8.14 -0.85
CA ILE A 135 10.39 7.10 -1.23
C ILE A 135 11.83 7.51 -0.86
N ALA A 136 12.13 8.81 -0.83
CA ALA A 136 13.45 9.37 -0.55
C ALA A 136 13.81 9.31 0.94
#